data_AF-A0A2A4TF35-F1
#
_entry.id   AF-A0A2A4TF35-F1
#
_cell.length_a   1.000
_cell.length_b   1.000
_cell.length_c   1.000
_cell.angle_alpha   90.00
_cell.angle_beta   90.00
_cell.angle_gamma   90.00
#
_symmetry.space_group_name_H-M   'P 1'
#
loop_
_entity.id
_entity.type
_entity.pdbx_description
1 polymer ?
#
loop_
_entity_poly.entity_id
_entity_poly.type
_entity_poly.pdbx_seq_one_letter_code
_entity_poly.pdbx_strand_id
1 'polypeptide(L)'
;MVLAACLVAGTSRGFAHDVNRLEEPGVVKNAPLHPVLVESLSAIRAERLAGLFGFVQPRKSALAFASLLQADHSSMKRFLKFSKERFVAAGVITAWEKLVMLQMVTINSGNYFPKGMERASSKLISQMSELALVGGVSAEMFRQRRMAGGRR
;
A
#
# COMPACT_ATOMS: atom_id res chain seq x y z
N MET A 1 -19.31 25.55 -46.16
CA MET A 1 -18.94 24.18 -46.57
C MET A 1 -17.81 24.37 -47.58
N VAL A 2 -16.54 24.04 -47.33
CA VAL A 2 -15.92 22.78 -46.91
C VAL A 2 -14.61 23.10 -46.16
N LEU A 3 -14.25 22.23 -45.21
CA LEU A 3 -13.13 22.36 -44.27
C LEU A 3 -11.75 22.44 -44.93
N ALA A 4 -10.89 23.25 -44.30
CA ALA A 4 -9.47 23.37 -44.56
C ALA A 4 -8.68 22.13 -44.13
N ALA A 5 -7.73 21.74 -44.97
CA ALA A 5 -6.70 20.75 -44.69
C ALA A 5 -5.59 21.36 -43.83
N CYS A 6 -5.28 20.72 -42.70
CA CYS A 6 -4.00 20.87 -42.01
C CYS A 6 -3.44 19.46 -41.73
N LEU A 7 -2.52 19.03 -42.61
CA LEU A 7 -1.57 17.96 -42.34
C LEU A 7 -0.74 18.37 -41.11
N VAL A 8 -0.84 17.63 -40.01
CA VAL A 8 0.14 17.69 -38.94
C VAL A 8 1.14 16.56 -39.17
N ALA A 9 2.38 16.96 -39.42
CA ALA A 9 3.55 16.13 -39.56
C ALA A 9 3.69 15.18 -38.35
N GLY A 10 3.65 13.88 -38.62
CA GLY A 10 3.98 12.84 -37.67
C GLY A 10 5.44 12.98 -37.24
N THR A 11 5.64 13.32 -35.98
CA THR A 11 6.95 13.28 -35.33
C THR A 11 7.29 11.83 -35.02
N SER A 12 8.15 11.22 -35.83
CA SER A 12 8.87 10.00 -35.50
C SER A 12 9.97 10.32 -34.47
N ARG A 13 9.57 10.58 -33.22
CA ARG A 13 10.49 10.47 -32.08
C ARG A 13 10.46 9.03 -31.60
N GLY A 14 11.55 8.33 -31.88
CA GLY A 14 11.78 6.96 -31.44
C GLY A 14 11.60 6.82 -29.93
N PHE A 15 10.51 6.16 -29.54
CA PHE A 15 10.47 5.39 -28.30
C PHE A 15 11.02 4.01 -28.63
N ALA A 16 12.35 3.91 -28.67
CA ALA A 16 13.00 2.65 -28.39
C ALA A 16 12.73 2.34 -26.91
N HIS A 17 11.63 1.64 -26.68
CA HIS A 17 11.23 1.14 -25.38
C HIS A 17 12.26 0.08 -24.98
N ASP A 18 13.20 0.46 -24.13
CA ASP A 18 14.13 -0.45 -23.45
C ASP A 18 13.31 -1.24 -22.41
N VAL A 19 12.63 -2.29 -22.86
CA VAL A 19 11.68 -3.09 -22.07
C VAL A 19 12.37 -4.06 -21.10
N ASN A 20 13.71 -4.06 -21.01
CA ASN A 20 14.48 -5.07 -20.28
C ASN A 20 15.48 -4.52 -19.27
N ARG A 21 15.35 -3.26 -18.83
CA ARG A 21 16.02 -2.83 -17.60
C ARG A 21 15.22 -3.33 -16.41
N LEU A 22 15.52 -4.56 -15.99
CA LEU A 22 15.30 -4.98 -14.60
C LEU A 22 16.06 -3.95 -13.75
N GLU A 23 15.37 -2.94 -13.22
CA GLU A 23 15.93 -2.11 -12.17
C GLU A 23 16.43 -3.07 -11.10
N GLU A 24 17.75 -3.12 -10.90
CA GLU A 24 18.31 -3.82 -9.75
C GLU A 24 17.51 -3.38 -8.52
N PRO A 25 17.10 -4.30 -7.63
CA PRO A 25 16.37 -3.92 -6.43
C PRO A 25 17.25 -2.92 -5.69
N GLY A 26 16.94 -1.63 -5.81
CA GLY A 26 17.75 -0.57 -5.25
C GLY A 26 17.69 -0.68 -3.74
N VAL A 27 18.63 -1.42 -3.16
CA VAL A 27 18.80 -1.58 -1.72
C VAL A 27 19.34 -0.26 -1.21
N VAL A 28 18.44 0.64 -0.83
CA VAL A 28 18.81 1.85 -0.10
C VAL A 28 19.06 1.41 1.33
N LYS A 29 20.32 1.14 1.67
CA LYS A 29 20.73 0.88 3.05
C LYS A 29 20.34 2.09 3.92
N ASN A 30 19.68 1.84 5.05
CA ASN A 30 19.28 2.85 6.03
C ASN A 30 18.20 3.84 5.56
N ALA A 31 17.32 3.44 4.64
CA ALA A 31 16.14 4.26 4.38
C ALA A 31 15.30 4.37 5.66
N PRO A 32 14.90 5.58 6.10
CA PRO A 32 14.10 5.74 7.31
C PRO A 32 12.79 4.95 7.16
N LEU A 33 12.53 4.04 8.11
CA LEU A 33 11.30 3.27 8.14
C LEU A 33 10.11 4.22 8.26
N HIS A 34 9.04 3.94 7.52
CA HIS A 34 7.81 4.70 7.67
C HIS A 34 7.31 4.55 9.12
N PRO A 35 6.99 5.64 9.87
CA PRO A 35 6.70 5.54 11.31
C PRO A 35 5.57 4.56 11.66
N VAL A 36 4.58 4.46 10.77
CA VAL A 36 3.41 3.59 10.94
C VAL A 36 3.73 2.11 10.70
N LEU A 37 4.80 1.81 9.97
CA LEU A 37 5.18 0.45 9.62
C LEU A 37 5.60 -0.34 10.86
N VAL A 38 6.34 0.26 11.79
CA VAL A 38 6.77 -0.42 13.03
C VAL A 38 5.55 -0.78 13.89
N GLU A 39 4.61 0.15 14.07
CA GLU A 39 3.34 -0.12 14.78
C GLU A 39 2.55 -1.24 14.08
N SER A 40 2.49 -1.21 12.74
CA SER A 40 1.77 -2.21 11.96
C SER A 40 2.41 -3.60 12.04
N LEU A 41 3.75 -3.67 12.02
CA LEU A 41 4.51 -4.92 12.20
C LEU A 41 4.26 -5.52 13.58
N SER A 42 4.20 -4.69 14.63
CA SER A 42 3.88 -5.19 15.97
C SER A 42 2.43 -5.65 16.09
N ALA A 43 1.48 -4.94 15.48
CA ALA A 43 0.08 -5.36 15.45
C ALA A 43 -0.12 -6.77 14.81
N ILE A 44 0.72 -7.13 13.83
CA ILE A 44 0.71 -8.45 13.21
C ILE A 44 1.71 -9.43 13.83
N ARG A 45 2.36 -9.08 14.95
CA ARG A 45 3.38 -9.89 15.64
C ARG A 45 4.54 -10.34 14.73
N ALA A 46 5.00 -9.43 13.89
CA ALA A 46 6.08 -9.64 12.93
C ALA A 46 7.22 -8.63 13.13
N GLU A 47 7.48 -8.20 14.37
CA GLU A 47 8.50 -7.22 14.75
C GLU A 47 9.88 -7.60 14.22
N ARG A 48 10.19 -8.90 14.18
CA ARG A 48 11.45 -9.44 13.63
C ARG A 48 11.71 -9.05 12.17
N LEU A 49 10.68 -8.71 11.41
CA LEU A 49 10.81 -8.29 10.01
C LEU A 49 11.15 -6.80 9.86
N ALA A 50 11.16 -6.02 10.94
CA ALA A 50 11.48 -4.58 10.87
C ALA A 50 12.85 -4.33 10.24
N GLY A 51 13.85 -5.17 10.55
CA GLY A 51 15.18 -5.10 9.93
C GLY A 51 15.15 -5.35 8.42
N LEU A 52 14.30 -6.26 7.93
CA LEU A 52 14.15 -6.54 6.50
C LEU A 52 13.49 -5.36 5.77
N PHE A 53 12.49 -4.74 6.38
CA PHE A 53 11.89 -3.53 5.83
C PHE A 53 12.84 -2.34 5.79
N GLY A 54 13.93 -2.34 6.57
CA GLY A 54 14.99 -1.33 6.52
C GLY A 54 15.76 -1.32 5.19
N PHE A 55 15.66 -2.40 4.41
CA PHE A 55 16.24 -2.50 3.06
C PHE A 55 15.22 -2.19 1.95
N VAL A 56 13.94 -2.05 2.30
CA VAL A 56 12.88 -1.74 1.33
C VAL A 56 12.78 -0.22 1.18
N GLN A 57 12.84 0.27 -0.06
CA GLN A 57 12.65 1.68 -0.34
C GLN A 57 11.32 2.17 0.25
N PRO A 58 11.25 3.37 0.88
CA PRO A 58 10.04 3.84 1.54
C PRO A 58 8.81 3.82 0.64
N ARG A 59 8.97 4.18 -0.64
CA ARG A 59 7.90 4.15 -1.66
C ARG A 59 7.37 2.75 -1.98
N LYS A 60 8.19 1.71 -1.81
CA LYS A 60 7.83 0.30 -2.03
C LYS A 60 7.36 -0.41 -0.76
N SER A 61 7.50 0.23 0.41
CA SER A 61 7.19 -0.38 1.72
C SER A 61 5.73 -0.83 1.84
N ALA A 62 4.77 -0.06 1.32
CA ALA A 62 3.35 -0.40 1.37
C ALA A 62 3.04 -1.66 0.55
N LEU A 63 3.62 -1.79 -0.66
CA LEU A 63 3.46 -2.97 -1.51
C LEU A 63 4.13 -4.21 -0.89
N ALA A 64 5.35 -4.06 -0.35
CA ALA A 64 6.04 -5.15 0.33
C ALA A 64 5.24 -5.63 1.54
N PHE A 65 4.66 -4.72 2.32
CA PHE A 65 3.81 -5.07 3.46
C PHE A 65 2.50 -5.72 3.02
N ALA A 66 1.83 -5.21 1.98
CA ALA A 66 0.65 -5.86 1.41
C ALA A 66 0.94 -7.29 0.94
N SER A 67 2.11 -7.53 0.33
CA SER A 67 2.55 -8.86 -0.12
C SER A 67 2.75 -9.80 1.07
N LEU A 68 3.35 -9.32 2.17
CA LEU A 68 3.47 -10.06 3.42
C LEU A 68 2.09 -10.45 3.98
N LEU A 69 1.15 -9.51 4.01
CA LEU A 69 -0.21 -9.77 4.50
C LEU A 69 -0.96 -10.78 3.61
N GLN A 70 -0.75 -10.75 2.30
CA GLN A 70 -1.37 -11.72 1.41
C GLN A 70 -0.83 -13.13 1.61
N ALA A 71 0.46 -13.27 1.94
CA ALA A 71 1.08 -14.55 2.24
C ALA A 71 0.62 -15.14 3.59
N ASP A 72 0.19 -14.30 4.55
CA ASP A 72 -0.34 -14.75 5.84
C ASP A 72 -1.68 -14.06 6.19
N HIS A 73 -2.78 -14.76 5.91
CA HIS A 73 -4.13 -14.28 6.19
C HIS A 73 -4.38 -13.98 7.69
N SER A 74 -3.65 -14.63 8.60
CA SER A 74 -3.77 -14.33 10.03
C SER A 74 -3.16 -12.97 10.36
N SER A 75 -2.06 -12.61 9.70
CA SER A 75 -1.49 -11.26 9.76
C SER A 75 -2.40 -10.23 9.08
N MET A 76 -2.99 -10.56 7.92
CA MET A 76 -3.99 -9.71 7.27
C MET A 76 -5.17 -9.38 8.19
N LYS A 77 -5.79 -10.38 8.82
CA LYS A 77 -6.89 -10.17 9.77
C LYS A 77 -6.50 -9.26 10.93
N ARG A 78 -5.30 -9.45 11.49
CA ARG A 78 -4.78 -8.62 12.59
C ARG A 78 -4.55 -7.18 12.15
N PHE A 79 -3.98 -6.98 10.95
CA PHE A 79 -3.79 -5.65 10.37
C PHE A 79 -5.12 -4.93 10.16
N LEU A 80 -6.13 -5.58 9.57
CA LEU A 80 -7.44 -4.97 9.36
C LEU A 80 -8.13 -4.61 10.66
N LYS A 81 -8.02 -5.48 11.68
CA LYS A 81 -8.51 -5.16 13.03
C LYS A 81 -7.82 -3.91 13.59
N PHE A 82 -6.49 -3.87 13.54
CA PHE A 82 -5.69 -2.73 14.01
C PHE A 82 -6.06 -1.42 13.29
N SER A 83 -6.15 -1.43 11.97
CA SER A 83 -6.52 -0.23 11.21
C SER A 83 -7.96 0.20 11.46
N LYS A 84 -8.88 -0.75 11.70
CA LYS A 84 -10.26 -0.43 12.09
C LYS A 84 -10.33 0.23 13.47
N GLU A 85 -9.60 -0.29 14.45
CA GLU A 85 -9.52 0.30 15.80
C GLU A 85 -8.96 1.73 15.75
N ARG A 86 -7.91 1.94 14.95
CA ARG A 86 -7.37 3.28 14.68
C ARG A 86 -8.36 4.20 14.00
N PHE A 87 -9.10 3.71 13.01
CA PHE A 87 -10.15 4.48 12.35
C PHE A 87 -11.26 4.89 13.34
N VAL A 88 -11.73 3.97 14.19
CA VAL A 88 -12.72 4.28 15.22
C VAL A 88 -12.20 5.33 16.20
N ALA A 89 -10.93 5.24 16.61
CA ALA A 89 -10.35 6.17 17.57
C ALA A 89 -10.05 7.56 16.99
N ALA A 90 -9.64 7.67 15.72
CA ALA A 90 -9.16 8.93 15.13
C ALA A 90 -10.05 9.50 14.02
N GLY A 91 -11.06 8.74 13.56
CA GLY A 91 -11.91 9.07 12.41
C GLY A 91 -11.19 9.03 11.05
N VAL A 92 -9.92 8.61 11.02
CA VAL A 92 -9.06 8.56 9.83
C VAL A 92 -8.09 7.38 9.93
N ILE A 93 -7.48 7.02 8.81
CA ILE A 93 -6.31 6.14 8.77
C ILE A 93 -5.12 6.89 8.17
N THR A 94 -3.92 6.33 8.28
CA THR A 94 -2.76 6.93 7.62
C THR A 94 -2.80 6.67 6.12
N ALA A 95 -2.24 7.60 5.33
CA ALA A 95 -2.12 7.45 3.88
C ALA A 95 -1.35 6.18 3.50
N TRP A 96 -0.37 5.78 4.32
CA TRP A 96 0.36 4.54 4.14
C TRP A 96 -0.50 3.29 4.36
N GLU A 97 -1.32 3.24 5.42
CA GLU A 97 -2.26 2.13 5.64
C GLU A 97 -3.28 2.03 4.50
N LYS A 98 -3.79 3.17 4.03
CA LYS A 98 -4.66 3.23 2.85
C LYS A 98 -3.99 2.63 1.62
N LEU A 99 -2.73 2.99 1.36
CA LEU A 99 -1.96 2.40 0.26
C LEU A 99 -1.80 0.89 0.42
N VAL A 100 -1.49 0.39 1.62
CA VAL A 100 -1.42 -1.06 1.89
C VAL A 100 -2.75 -1.74 1.52
N MET A 101 -3.88 -1.19 1.95
CA MET A 101 -5.20 -1.77 1.65
C MET A 101 -5.54 -1.74 0.17
N LEU A 102 -5.26 -0.64 -0.53
CA LEU A 102 -5.42 -0.55 -1.97
C LEU A 102 -4.58 -1.60 -2.69
N GLN A 103 -3.31 -1.77 -2.31
CA GLN A 103 -2.44 -2.80 -2.88
C GLN A 103 -2.97 -4.21 -2.61
N MET A 104 -3.49 -4.50 -1.41
CA MET A 104 -4.12 -5.79 -1.12
C MET A 104 -5.37 -6.02 -2.00
N VAL A 105 -6.22 -5.02 -2.19
CA VAL A 105 -7.38 -5.11 -3.09
C VAL A 105 -6.93 -5.39 -4.52
N THR A 106 -5.91 -4.69 -5.02
CA THR A 106 -5.33 -4.91 -6.35
C THR A 106 -4.74 -6.32 -6.50
N ILE A 107 -4.03 -6.82 -5.50
CA ILE A 107 -3.52 -8.20 -5.53
C ILE A 107 -4.69 -9.19 -5.60
N ASN A 108 -5.75 -8.97 -4.81
CA ASN A 108 -6.95 -9.84 -4.78
C ASN A 108 -7.85 -9.74 -6.01
N SER A 109 -7.74 -8.69 -6.82
CA SER A 109 -8.44 -8.58 -8.11
C SER A 109 -7.64 -9.14 -9.28
N GLY A 110 -6.34 -9.42 -9.11
CA GLY A 110 -5.50 -9.98 -10.16
C GLY A 110 -5.98 -11.36 -10.63
N ASN A 111 -5.78 -11.68 -11.91
CA ASN A 111 -6.14 -13.00 -12.48
C ASN A 111 -5.14 -14.09 -12.09
N TYR A 112 -3.89 -13.72 -11.80
CA TYR A 112 -2.82 -14.64 -11.45
C TYR A 112 -2.48 -14.54 -9.96
N PHE A 113 -2.45 -15.70 -9.30
CA PHE A 113 -1.99 -15.86 -7.93
C PHE A 113 -0.75 -16.76 -7.92
N PRO A 114 0.34 -16.36 -7.24
CA PRO A 114 1.49 -17.23 -7.05
C PRO A 114 1.07 -18.57 -6.43
N LYS A 115 1.71 -19.67 -6.83
CA LYS A 115 1.45 -20.99 -6.25
C LYS A 115 1.64 -20.96 -4.73
N GLY A 116 0.68 -21.52 -3.99
CA GLY A 116 0.68 -21.54 -2.52
C GLY A 116 0.11 -20.29 -1.85
N MET A 117 -0.29 -19.27 -2.63
CA MET A 117 -0.99 -18.10 -2.10
C MET A 117 -2.49 -18.21 -2.39
N GLU A 118 -3.30 -18.06 -1.36
CA GLU A 118 -4.76 -18.07 -1.50
C GLU A 118 -5.32 -16.65 -1.60
N ARG A 119 -6.40 -16.51 -2.37
CA ARG A 119 -7.21 -15.29 -2.37
C ARG A 119 -7.81 -15.07 -0.99
N ALA A 120 -7.88 -13.81 -0.59
CA ALA A 120 -8.63 -13.44 0.60
C ALA A 120 -10.13 -13.75 0.39
N SER A 121 -10.83 -14.08 1.48
CA SER A 121 -12.28 -14.29 1.40
C SER A 121 -13.01 -13.01 1.01
N SER A 122 -14.19 -13.14 0.41
CA SER A 122 -15.04 -11.99 0.02
C SER A 122 -15.28 -11.03 1.19
N LYS A 123 -15.47 -11.56 2.40
CA LYS A 123 -15.61 -10.78 3.63
C LYS A 123 -14.37 -9.93 3.93
N LEU A 124 -13.18 -10.50 3.81
CA LEU A 124 -11.94 -9.74 4.02
C LEU A 124 -11.74 -8.69 2.92
N ILE A 125 -12.08 -9.03 1.67
CA ILE A 125 -12.02 -8.09 0.55
C ILE A 125 -12.95 -6.89 0.79
N SER A 126 -14.18 -7.13 1.25
CA SER A 126 -15.10 -6.03 1.62
C SER A 126 -14.50 -5.13 2.69
N GLN A 127 -13.96 -5.71 3.77
CA GLN A 127 -13.34 -4.96 4.86
C GLN A 127 -12.15 -4.12 4.39
N MET A 128 -11.30 -4.69 3.53
CA MET A 128 -10.18 -3.97 2.93
C MET A 128 -10.65 -2.78 2.09
N SER A 129 -11.66 -3.00 1.24
CA SER A 129 -12.23 -1.96 0.38
C SER A 129 -12.89 -0.84 1.19
N GLU A 130 -13.69 -1.17 2.20
CA GLU A 130 -14.33 -0.19 3.08
C GLU A 130 -13.30 0.73 3.75
N LEU A 131 -12.26 0.14 4.34
CA LEU A 131 -11.20 0.93 4.98
C LEU A 131 -10.35 1.69 3.96
N ALA A 132 -10.12 1.16 2.76
CA ALA A 132 -9.39 1.85 1.69
C ALA A 132 -10.11 3.11 1.18
N LEU A 133 -11.44 3.14 1.26
CA LEU A 133 -12.25 4.30 0.86
C LEU A 133 -12.20 5.45 1.87
N VAL A 134 -11.80 5.18 3.12
CA VAL A 134 -11.63 6.22 4.16
C VAL A 134 -10.57 7.25 3.74
N GLY A 135 -10.72 8.49 4.25
CA GLY A 135 -9.71 9.53 4.10
C GLY A 135 -8.37 9.14 4.74
N GLY A 136 -7.31 9.09 3.93
CA GLY A 136 -5.94 8.84 4.38
C GLY A 136 -5.23 10.15 4.69
N VAL A 137 -4.68 10.29 5.90
CA VAL A 137 -3.92 11.49 6.32
C VAL A 137 -2.45 11.19 6.53
N SER A 138 -1.60 12.22 6.61
CA SER A 138 -0.19 12.03 6.96
C SER A 138 -0.05 11.41 8.35
N ALA A 139 1.05 10.71 8.62
CA ALA A 139 1.32 10.13 9.93
C ALA A 139 1.30 11.20 11.04
N GLU A 140 1.77 12.41 10.74
CA GLU A 140 1.75 13.54 11.67
C GLU A 140 0.33 14.00 12.01
N MET A 141 -0.50 14.23 10.99
CA MET A 141 -1.90 14.61 11.20
C MET A 141 -2.69 13.51 11.91
N PHE A 142 -2.38 12.24 11.63
CA PHE A 142 -2.96 11.10 12.32
C PHE A 142 -2.63 11.15 13.83
N ARG A 143 -1.36 11.40 14.20
CA ARG A 143 -0.96 11.54 15.62
C ARG A 143 -1.71 12.69 16.29
N GLN A 144 -1.82 13.84 15.63
CA GLN A 144 -2.55 14.99 16.15
C GLN A 144 -4.03 14.66 16.40
N ARG A 145 -4.70 13.99 15.45
CA ARG A 145 -6.10 13.57 15.61
C ARG A 145 -6.30 12.53 16.71
N ARG A 146 -5.37 11.58 16.86
CA ARG A 146 -5.40 10.60 17.97
C ARG A 146 -5.31 11.31 19.33
N MET A 147 -4.41 12.29 19.46
CA MET A 147 -4.24 13.05 20.71
C MET A 147 -5.45 13.95 21.01
N ALA A 148 -6.11 14.50 19.98
CA ALA A 148 -7.33 15.29 20.13
C ALA A 148 -8.59 14.44 20.43
N GLY A 149 -8.65 13.22 19.88
CA GLY A 149 -9.76 12.28 20.06
C GLY A 149 -9.73 11.49 21.37
N GLY A 150 -8.57 11.35 22.02
CA GLY A 150 -8.40 10.61 23.29
C GLY A 150 -8.94 11.30 24.56
N ARG A 151 -9.84 12.29 24.43
CA ARG A 151 -10.47 13.01 25.56
C ARG A 151 -11.99 12.83 25.63
N ARG A 152 -12.54 11.73 25.12
CA ARG A 152 -13.97 11.41 25.24
C ARG A 152 -14.17 10.02 25.81
#